data_AF-A0A524CC25-F1
#
_entry.id   AF-A0A524CC25-F1
#
_cell.length_a   1.000
_cell.length_b   1.000
_cell.length_c   1.000
_cell.angle_alpha   90.00
_cell.angle_beta   90.00
_cell.angle_gamma   90.00
#
_symmetry.space_group_name_H-M   'P 1'
#
loop_
_entity.id
_entity.type
_entity.pdbx_description
1 polymer ?
#
loop_
_entity_poly.entity_id
_entity_poly.type
_entity_poly.pdbx_seq_one_letter_code
_entity_poly.pdbx_strand_id
1 'polypeptide(L)'
;SPKPTYPSVQPSTPQPKPAPTTPSPPKPTYPSVQPSVPQPKPASTTPSPPKPTYTEVSNPNTQPTQPTTPAPPNPSIQSTPPIKSQTPVQPSTTDVKKPEKTLTLNIILTQGQLNGQVQISQNTANFLELNNGEPIMFEDPTRPGVFGGARVQLALVDDDKIWMDGETYETSDILSTQVIVFNPQTEPPIEKKDKIDLQVEIGSSSGLGKIEMSERNFLTIDIEEDEIIRFEDNLTGAWGAGKVEMNKNLSDKIIQIPDEIYEAAGIGAPEVTVRKNNTNVIPLQNIELGISPITGENLWDTLTIIRNNTETLKEWLSQYIIFKGLKLRWKDANAAIKILSSVPDLTGEILAEVKTTSSLNLRPEGLVTFNAILIIDISSSMLARDMEVKNIAPAVEGIHAAMSGQNITDFLGYFKDGTNVPRRLGAAFAALLFLAEKVGRGFGEKVALIRFADAAEVIDFGEGYPFFDSASGKHGILEVAANEIVDKIGKAQGMATNMGEAVEEAASVLDAYNTIDGADKPCMIVLLTDGNPTDGNKFIENVNKFFAPNPNLVFYIVGIGNPNDDLMNQTARKCGGEYFKPEDMGELLVWYSKRARDLVVKLKGGRR
;
A
#
# COMPACT_ATOMS: atom_id res chain seq x y z
N SER A 1 13.49 2.39 98.06
CA SER A 1 14.85 2.67 97.57
C SER A 1 14.90 2.48 96.07
N PRO A 2 15.14 3.52 95.26
CA PRO A 2 15.13 3.43 93.81
C PRO A 2 16.44 2.82 93.29
N LYS A 3 16.35 1.92 92.31
CA LYS A 3 17.49 1.34 91.58
C LYS A 3 18.04 2.36 90.57
N PRO A 4 19.36 2.44 90.36
CA PRO A 4 19.98 3.46 89.52
C PRO A 4 19.92 3.11 88.02
N THR A 5 19.69 4.15 87.24
CA THR A 5 19.77 4.22 85.78
C THR A 5 21.23 4.24 85.33
N TYR A 6 21.60 3.38 84.38
CA TYR A 6 22.88 3.40 83.67
C TYR A 6 22.74 4.13 82.33
N PRO A 7 23.73 4.95 81.91
CA PRO A 7 23.71 5.64 80.62
C PRO A 7 24.07 4.69 79.47
N SER A 8 23.25 4.75 78.42
CA SER A 8 23.47 4.08 77.13
C SER A 8 24.50 4.85 76.30
N VAL A 9 25.58 4.18 75.93
CA VAL A 9 26.64 4.68 75.04
C VAL A 9 26.26 4.30 73.61
N GLN A 10 26.05 5.30 72.74
CA GLN A 10 25.86 5.10 71.31
C GLN A 10 27.19 4.75 70.61
N PRO A 11 27.22 3.73 69.73
CA PRO A 11 28.36 3.47 68.86
C PRO A 11 28.38 4.43 67.66
N SER A 12 29.53 5.06 67.44
CA SER A 12 29.83 5.91 66.27
C SER A 12 29.96 5.06 65.00
N THR A 13 29.15 5.37 63.98
CA THR A 13 29.25 4.82 62.64
C THR A 13 30.45 5.42 61.87
N PRO A 14 31.20 4.61 61.11
CA PRO A 14 32.34 5.10 60.32
C PRO A 14 31.88 5.85 59.07
N GLN A 15 32.55 6.98 58.81
CA GLN A 15 32.35 7.89 57.69
C GLN A 15 32.80 7.24 56.36
N PRO A 16 31.97 7.20 55.29
CA PRO A 16 32.39 6.65 54.02
C PRO A 16 33.35 7.58 53.26
N LYS A 17 34.39 6.96 52.70
CA LYS A 17 35.46 7.57 51.89
C LYS A 17 34.88 8.01 50.52
N PRO A 18 35.19 9.22 50.00
CA PRO A 18 34.67 9.68 48.71
C PRO A 18 35.24 8.86 47.55
N ALA A 19 34.37 8.54 46.58
CA ALA A 19 34.71 7.84 45.35
C ALA A 19 35.48 8.76 44.37
N PRO A 20 36.33 8.21 43.49
CA PRO A 20 37.09 8.99 42.52
C PRO A 20 36.17 9.58 41.44
N THR A 21 36.35 10.87 41.15
CA THR A 21 35.69 11.58 40.05
C THR A 21 36.26 11.14 38.71
N THR A 22 35.41 10.57 37.85
CA THR A 22 35.68 10.37 36.42
C THR A 22 35.51 11.70 35.66
N PRO A 23 36.44 12.05 34.75
CA PRO A 23 36.32 13.27 33.95
C PRO A 23 35.20 13.15 32.91
N SER A 24 34.39 14.19 32.80
CA SER A 24 33.31 14.30 31.80
C SER A 24 33.87 14.40 30.38
N PRO A 25 33.24 13.74 29.38
CA PRO A 25 33.62 13.89 27.98
C PRO A 25 33.31 15.31 27.46
N PRO A 26 34.09 15.81 26.47
CA PRO A 26 33.94 17.17 25.96
C PRO A 26 32.59 17.35 25.24
N LYS A 27 31.96 18.49 25.53
CA LYS A 27 30.68 18.94 24.97
C LYS A 27 30.84 19.21 23.46
N PRO A 28 29.98 18.68 22.58
CA PRO A 28 30.00 19.04 21.17
C PRO A 28 29.57 20.50 20.98
N THR A 29 30.45 21.31 20.39
CA THR A 29 30.15 22.66 19.90
C THR A 29 29.45 22.57 18.56
N TYR A 30 28.15 22.90 18.53
CA TYR A 30 27.42 23.15 17.29
C TYR A 30 27.52 24.64 16.92
N PRO A 31 27.82 24.98 15.66
CA PRO A 31 27.80 26.37 15.20
C PRO A 31 26.37 26.92 15.23
N SER A 32 26.18 28.06 15.91
CA SER A 32 24.92 28.79 15.94
C SER A 32 24.66 29.42 14.57
N VAL A 33 23.74 28.85 13.79
CA VAL A 33 23.19 29.51 12.61
C VAL A 33 22.06 30.44 13.08
N GLN A 34 22.33 31.73 13.02
CA GLN A 34 21.38 32.80 13.33
C GLN A 34 20.39 32.95 12.16
N PRO A 35 19.07 32.87 12.36
CA PRO A 35 18.11 33.06 11.26
C PRO A 35 18.07 34.54 10.87
N SER A 36 18.57 34.86 9.67
CA SER A 36 18.40 36.17 9.05
C SER A 36 16.98 36.32 8.50
N VAL A 37 16.25 37.30 9.03
CA VAL A 37 14.93 37.74 8.55
C VAL A 37 15.05 38.26 7.11
N PRO A 38 14.24 37.79 6.13
CA PRO A 38 14.28 38.35 4.79
C PRO A 38 13.54 39.69 4.73
N GLN A 39 14.27 40.75 4.37
CA GLN A 39 13.69 42.01 3.90
C GLN A 39 13.26 41.88 2.42
N PRO A 40 12.12 42.48 2.01
CA PRO A 40 11.69 42.46 0.63
C PRO A 40 12.48 43.49 -0.21
N LYS A 41 12.99 43.07 -1.37
CA LYS A 41 13.53 43.98 -2.40
C LYS A 41 13.11 43.49 -3.80
N PRO A 42 13.11 44.38 -4.81
CA PRO A 42 12.01 44.54 -5.75
C PRO A 42 12.32 43.88 -7.10
N ALA A 43 11.28 43.81 -7.93
CA ALA A 43 11.33 43.31 -9.30
C ALA A 43 12.44 43.96 -10.15
N SER A 44 13.19 43.15 -10.91
CA SER A 44 13.36 43.31 -12.36
C SER A 44 14.37 42.32 -12.98
N THR A 45 14.00 41.90 -14.20
CA THR A 45 14.83 41.56 -15.38
C THR A 45 15.67 40.27 -15.42
N THR A 46 15.24 39.45 -16.37
CA THR A 46 15.87 38.31 -17.05
C THR A 46 17.30 38.58 -17.54
N PRO A 47 18.18 37.57 -17.46
CA PRO A 47 19.05 37.27 -18.57
C PRO A 47 19.16 35.76 -18.92
N SER A 48 19.55 35.55 -20.17
CA SER A 48 19.62 34.32 -20.98
C SER A 48 20.58 33.22 -20.48
N PRO A 49 20.44 31.96 -20.98
CA PRO A 49 21.16 30.79 -20.45
C PRO A 49 22.58 30.64 -21.01
N PRO A 50 23.57 30.19 -20.21
CA PRO A 50 24.86 29.75 -20.74
C PRO A 50 24.83 28.26 -21.15
N LYS A 51 25.50 28.01 -22.28
CA LYS A 51 25.71 26.75 -23.00
C LYS A 51 26.80 25.89 -22.31
N PRO A 52 26.77 24.54 -22.41
CA PRO A 52 27.59 23.66 -21.58
C PRO A 52 29.04 23.53 -22.07
N THR A 53 29.97 23.37 -21.13
CA THR A 53 31.36 23.00 -21.39
C THR A 53 31.61 21.59 -20.87
N TYR A 54 31.91 20.67 -21.79
CA TYR A 54 32.41 19.33 -21.48
C TYR A 54 33.92 19.42 -21.24
N THR A 55 34.40 18.82 -20.15
CA THR A 55 35.83 18.60 -19.92
C THR A 55 36.10 17.10 -19.88
N GLU A 56 36.92 16.70 -20.84
CA GLU A 56 37.54 15.40 -21.06
C GLU A 56 38.41 15.02 -19.85
N VAL A 57 38.27 13.81 -19.31
CA VAL A 57 39.21 13.26 -18.32
C VAL A 57 39.87 12.02 -18.91
N SER A 58 41.16 12.18 -19.19
CA SER A 58 42.09 11.18 -19.67
C SER A 58 42.60 10.26 -18.54
N ASN A 59 42.67 8.96 -18.86
CA ASN A 59 43.41 7.91 -18.15
C ASN A 59 44.88 8.26 -17.87
N PRO A 60 45.49 7.60 -16.87
CA PRO A 60 46.72 6.86 -17.20
C PRO A 60 46.82 5.44 -16.62
N ASN A 61 47.57 4.68 -17.42
CA ASN A 61 47.97 3.27 -17.41
C ASN A 61 48.78 2.78 -16.18
N THR A 62 48.59 1.48 -15.85
CA THR A 62 49.55 0.38 -15.52
C THR A 62 50.74 0.63 -14.56
N GLN A 63 51.18 -0.27 -13.65
CA GLN A 63 51.51 -1.71 -13.76
C GLN A 63 51.99 -2.27 -12.35
N PRO A 64 52.67 -3.44 -12.20
CA PRO A 64 52.15 -4.77 -11.78
C PRO A 64 52.67 -5.32 -10.42
N THR A 65 52.07 -6.41 -9.91
CA THR A 65 52.80 -7.44 -9.11
C THR A 65 52.16 -8.82 -9.23
N GLN A 66 53.00 -9.85 -9.06
CA GLN A 66 52.91 -11.23 -9.53
C GLN A 66 52.64 -12.20 -8.32
N PRO A 67 52.91 -13.53 -8.38
CA PRO A 67 51.93 -14.61 -8.34
C PRO A 67 51.85 -15.40 -7.01
N THR A 68 50.77 -16.15 -6.79
CA THR A 68 50.73 -17.25 -5.80
C THR A 68 50.19 -18.55 -6.38
N THR A 69 50.87 -19.63 -5.98
CA THR A 69 50.88 -21.05 -6.37
C THR A 69 49.62 -21.88 -6.01
N PRO A 70 49.53 -23.14 -6.49
CA PRO A 70 48.27 -23.87 -6.71
C PRO A 70 47.83 -24.80 -5.55
N ALA A 71 46.53 -25.10 -5.52
CA ALA A 71 45.88 -26.06 -4.64
C ALA A 71 45.58 -27.42 -5.36
N PRO A 72 45.36 -28.53 -4.63
CA PRO A 72 45.61 -29.92 -5.07
C PRO A 72 44.47 -30.59 -5.88
N PRO A 73 44.68 -31.83 -6.38
CA PRO A 73 43.85 -32.44 -7.41
C PRO A 73 42.54 -33.05 -6.89
N ASN A 74 41.55 -33.02 -7.77
CA ASN A 74 40.22 -33.62 -7.64
C ASN A 74 40.28 -35.17 -7.70
N PRO A 75 39.44 -35.91 -6.95
CA PRO A 75 39.29 -37.34 -7.16
C PRO A 75 38.42 -37.64 -8.39
N SER A 76 38.92 -38.58 -9.17
CA SER A 76 38.33 -39.19 -10.37
C SER A 76 36.95 -39.81 -10.13
N ILE A 77 35.96 -39.40 -10.94
CA ILE A 77 34.67 -40.08 -11.08
C ILE A 77 34.50 -40.53 -12.53
N GLN A 78 33.97 -41.75 -12.65
CA GLN A 78 33.86 -42.61 -13.81
C GLN A 78 33.19 -41.97 -15.03
N SER A 79 33.79 -42.22 -16.19
CA SER A 79 33.26 -41.96 -17.52
C SER A 79 32.00 -42.77 -17.80
N THR A 80 30.87 -42.08 -17.95
CA THR A 80 29.67 -42.58 -18.63
C THR A 80 29.89 -42.58 -20.16
N PRO A 81 29.29 -43.53 -20.91
CA PRO A 81 29.49 -43.64 -22.35
C PRO A 81 28.87 -42.45 -23.11
N PRO A 82 29.40 -42.12 -24.30
CA PRO A 82 29.00 -40.92 -25.04
C PRO A 82 27.55 -41.03 -25.50
N ILE A 83 26.72 -40.10 -25.02
CA ILE A 83 25.43 -39.80 -25.62
C ILE A 83 25.71 -39.32 -27.04
N LYS A 84 25.20 -40.05 -28.03
CA LYS A 84 25.19 -39.63 -29.43
C LYS A 84 24.56 -38.25 -29.50
N SER A 85 25.34 -37.26 -29.89
CA SER A 85 24.89 -35.94 -30.30
C SER A 85 23.85 -36.12 -31.40
N GLN A 86 22.57 -36.00 -31.05
CA GLN A 86 21.54 -35.74 -32.03
C GLN A 86 21.80 -34.31 -32.52
N THR A 87 22.26 -34.21 -33.77
CA THR A 87 22.26 -32.97 -34.52
C THR A 87 20.88 -32.31 -34.35
N PRO A 88 20.80 -31.01 -34.05
CA PRO A 88 19.53 -30.31 -34.04
C PRO A 88 18.82 -30.60 -35.36
N VAL A 89 17.59 -31.14 -35.28
CA VAL A 89 16.73 -31.25 -36.44
C VAL A 89 16.57 -29.82 -36.95
N GLN A 90 17.17 -29.55 -38.11
CA GLN A 90 17.03 -28.30 -38.81
C GLN A 90 15.53 -28.06 -38.99
N PRO A 91 14.97 -26.90 -38.59
CA PRO A 91 13.55 -26.64 -38.76
C PRO A 91 13.23 -26.79 -40.25
N SER A 92 12.22 -27.60 -40.55
CA SER A 92 11.71 -27.72 -41.91
C SER A 92 11.25 -26.34 -42.36
N THR A 93 11.98 -25.72 -43.29
CA THR A 93 11.46 -24.59 -44.06
C THR A 93 10.27 -25.13 -44.84
N THR A 94 9.07 -24.86 -44.35
CA THR A 94 7.84 -25.19 -45.08
C THR A 94 7.83 -24.34 -46.34
N ASP A 95 8.10 -24.95 -47.50
CA ASP A 95 7.96 -24.30 -48.80
C ASP A 95 6.51 -23.82 -48.94
N VAL A 96 6.27 -22.53 -48.77
CA VAL A 96 4.97 -21.90 -49.07
C VAL A 96 4.73 -22.11 -50.57
N LYS A 97 3.85 -23.03 -50.93
CA LYS A 97 3.51 -23.28 -52.34
C LYS A 97 2.69 -22.11 -52.86
N LYS A 98 3.33 -21.27 -53.67
CA LYS A 98 2.67 -20.18 -54.37
C LYS A 98 1.54 -20.75 -55.26
N PRO A 99 0.28 -20.33 -55.06
CA PRO A 99 -0.83 -20.79 -55.89
C PRO A 99 -0.76 -20.18 -57.29
N GLU A 100 -1.53 -20.73 -58.23
CA GLU A 100 -1.59 -20.20 -59.61
C GLU A 100 -2.20 -18.78 -59.68
N LYS A 101 -3.06 -18.42 -58.72
CA LYS A 101 -3.71 -17.10 -58.65
C LYS A 101 -2.87 -16.13 -57.83
N THR A 102 -2.14 -15.26 -58.51
CA THR A 102 -1.37 -14.16 -57.90
C THR A 102 -1.66 -12.84 -58.60
N LEU A 103 -1.53 -11.73 -57.89
CA LEU A 103 -1.62 -10.37 -58.45
C LEU A 103 -0.39 -9.57 -58.05
N THR A 104 0.06 -8.65 -58.91
CA THR A 104 1.07 -7.66 -58.52
C THR A 104 0.36 -6.35 -58.19
N LEU A 105 0.52 -5.87 -56.96
CA LEU A 105 -0.10 -4.63 -56.48
C LEU A 105 0.97 -3.61 -56.10
N ASN A 106 0.68 -2.33 -56.35
CA ASN A 106 1.49 -1.21 -55.90
C ASN A 106 1.25 -0.95 -54.41
N ILE A 107 2.33 -0.89 -53.63
CA ILE A 107 2.25 -0.60 -52.20
C ILE A 107 2.02 0.90 -52.02
N ILE A 108 0.98 1.22 -51.25
CA ILE A 108 0.73 2.58 -50.76
C ILE A 108 0.86 2.56 -49.24
N LEU A 109 1.86 3.26 -48.71
CA LEU A 109 2.00 3.42 -47.28
C LEU A 109 0.98 4.43 -46.79
N THR A 110 0.06 3.98 -45.94
CA THR A 110 -0.93 4.85 -45.30
C THR A 110 -0.37 5.41 -43.99
N GLN A 111 -0.82 6.60 -43.62
CA GLN A 111 -0.56 7.19 -42.30
C GLN A 111 -1.54 6.69 -41.22
N GLY A 112 -2.57 5.93 -41.60
CA GLY A 112 -3.48 5.30 -40.66
C GLY A 112 -2.88 4.02 -40.05
N GLN A 113 -3.19 3.74 -38.79
CA GLN A 113 -2.87 2.47 -38.15
C GLN A 113 -3.80 1.39 -38.72
N LEU A 114 -3.24 0.45 -39.49
CA LEU A 114 -3.98 -0.72 -39.97
C LEU A 114 -3.79 -1.92 -39.02
N ASN A 115 -2.99 -1.79 -37.97
CA ASN A 115 -2.78 -2.76 -36.89
C ASN A 115 -2.38 -4.15 -37.42
N GLY A 116 -1.49 -4.20 -38.41
CA GLY A 116 -1.06 -5.44 -39.04
C GLY A 116 -2.03 -5.98 -40.11
N GLN A 117 -3.04 -5.20 -40.51
CA GLN A 117 -3.93 -5.48 -41.64
C GLN A 117 -3.47 -4.75 -42.90
N VAL A 118 -3.97 -5.20 -44.05
CA VAL A 118 -3.74 -4.54 -45.33
C VAL A 118 -5.06 -4.28 -46.03
N GLN A 119 -5.20 -3.11 -46.66
CA GLN A 119 -6.41 -2.79 -47.42
C GLN A 119 -6.26 -3.08 -48.90
N ILE A 120 -7.23 -3.82 -49.44
CA ILE A 120 -7.35 -4.11 -50.87
C ILE A 120 -8.79 -3.87 -51.33
N SER A 121 -8.95 -3.69 -52.64
CA SER A 121 -10.27 -3.53 -53.25
C SER A 121 -11.08 -4.82 -53.17
N GLN A 122 -12.41 -4.70 -53.26
CA GLN A 122 -13.31 -5.85 -53.36
C GLN A 122 -13.01 -6.70 -54.60
N ASN A 123 -12.60 -6.10 -55.72
CA ASN A 123 -12.31 -6.85 -56.95
C ASN A 123 -11.03 -7.68 -56.79
N THR A 124 -10.00 -7.10 -56.16
CA THR A 124 -8.75 -7.79 -55.83
C THR A 124 -9.01 -8.96 -54.89
N ALA A 125 -9.82 -8.75 -53.85
CA ALA A 125 -10.20 -9.80 -52.92
C ALA A 125 -10.99 -10.92 -53.63
N ASN A 126 -11.97 -10.58 -54.47
CA ASN A 126 -12.72 -11.56 -55.26
C ASN A 126 -11.84 -12.38 -56.21
N PHE A 127 -10.83 -11.75 -56.84
CA PHE A 127 -9.89 -12.45 -57.73
C PHE A 127 -9.02 -13.46 -56.97
N LEU A 128 -8.54 -13.06 -55.79
CA LEU A 128 -7.73 -13.89 -54.89
C LEU A 128 -8.57 -14.89 -54.07
N GLU A 129 -9.89 -14.84 -54.19
CA GLU A 129 -10.83 -15.64 -53.39
C GLU A 129 -10.63 -15.40 -51.88
N LEU A 130 -10.47 -14.12 -51.50
CA LEU A 130 -10.28 -13.68 -50.12
C LEU A 130 -11.53 -12.94 -49.61
N ASN A 131 -11.93 -13.24 -48.38
CA ASN A 131 -12.93 -12.47 -47.64
C ASN A 131 -12.27 -11.46 -46.67
N ASN A 132 -13.08 -10.55 -46.12
CA ASN A 132 -12.61 -9.64 -45.07
C ASN A 132 -12.13 -10.43 -43.85
N GLY A 133 -10.94 -10.10 -43.34
CA GLY A 133 -10.27 -10.76 -42.22
C GLY A 133 -9.47 -12.01 -42.59
N GLU A 134 -9.53 -12.49 -43.84
CA GLU A 134 -8.76 -13.65 -44.28
C GLU A 134 -7.27 -13.30 -44.47
N PRO A 135 -6.37 -14.30 -44.31
CA PRO A 135 -4.94 -14.10 -44.49
C PRO A 135 -4.61 -13.81 -45.97
N ILE A 136 -3.72 -12.85 -46.19
CA ILE A 136 -3.10 -12.58 -47.49
C ILE A 136 -1.58 -12.65 -47.32
N MET A 137 -0.92 -13.33 -48.24
CA MET A 137 0.53 -13.37 -48.31
C MET A 137 1.00 -12.51 -49.48
N PHE A 138 2.18 -11.93 -49.34
CA PHE A 138 2.77 -11.12 -50.39
C PHE A 138 4.28 -11.32 -50.47
N GLU A 139 4.79 -11.45 -51.68
CA GLU A 139 6.20 -11.70 -51.98
C GLU A 139 6.84 -10.48 -52.63
N ASP A 140 8.09 -10.17 -52.25
CA ASP A 140 8.88 -9.14 -52.92
C ASP A 140 9.30 -9.63 -54.33
N PRO A 141 8.87 -8.96 -55.42
CA PRO A 141 9.22 -9.37 -56.78
C PRO A 141 10.73 -9.27 -57.06
N THR A 142 11.47 -8.48 -56.28
CA THR A 142 12.93 -8.34 -56.41
C THR A 142 13.72 -9.34 -55.55
N ARG A 143 13.07 -9.99 -54.58
CA ARG A 143 13.68 -10.98 -53.68
C ARG A 143 12.78 -12.22 -53.55
N PRO A 144 12.82 -13.14 -54.52
CA PRO A 144 12.02 -14.36 -54.49
C PRO A 144 12.26 -15.16 -53.21
N GLY A 145 11.18 -15.61 -52.56
CA GLY A 145 11.22 -16.34 -51.30
C GLY A 145 11.19 -15.48 -50.02
N VAL A 146 11.18 -14.14 -50.14
CA VAL A 146 10.89 -13.24 -49.01
C VAL A 146 9.39 -12.95 -49.00
N PHE A 147 8.71 -13.42 -47.96
CA PHE A 147 7.26 -13.30 -47.82
C PHE A 147 6.89 -12.44 -46.61
N GLY A 148 5.96 -11.50 -46.83
CA GLY A 148 5.15 -10.90 -45.80
C GLY A 148 3.75 -11.51 -45.75
N GLY A 149 3.03 -11.27 -44.67
CA GLY A 149 1.66 -11.72 -44.49
C GLY A 149 0.89 -10.79 -43.59
N ALA A 150 -0.41 -10.64 -43.87
CA ALA A 150 -1.33 -9.80 -43.11
C ALA A 150 -2.76 -10.34 -43.21
N ARG A 151 -3.71 -9.69 -42.53
CA ARG A 151 -5.15 -9.93 -42.74
C ARG A 151 -5.76 -8.88 -43.66
N VAL A 152 -6.68 -9.30 -44.51
CA VAL A 152 -7.37 -8.43 -45.47
C VAL A 152 -8.39 -7.54 -44.74
N GLN A 153 -8.34 -6.25 -45.02
CA GLN A 153 -9.42 -5.30 -44.72
C GLN A 153 -9.98 -4.75 -46.03
N LEU A 154 -11.24 -5.04 -46.34
CA LEU A 154 -11.85 -4.58 -47.59
C LEU A 154 -12.15 -3.07 -47.51
N ALA A 155 -11.64 -2.31 -48.47
CA ALA A 155 -11.84 -0.87 -48.54
C ALA A 155 -11.97 -0.37 -49.99
N LEU A 156 -12.32 0.93 -50.13
CA LEU A 156 -12.35 1.63 -51.42
C LEU A 156 -10.91 1.99 -51.85
N VAL A 157 -10.18 0.97 -52.29
CA VAL A 157 -8.81 1.07 -52.84
C VAL A 157 -8.86 0.73 -54.33
N ASP A 158 -7.99 1.31 -55.15
CA ASP A 158 -7.89 0.95 -56.57
C ASP A 158 -7.43 -0.51 -56.72
N ASP A 159 -7.89 -1.20 -57.78
CA ASP A 159 -7.64 -2.63 -58.01
C ASP A 159 -6.16 -2.99 -58.18
N ASP A 160 -5.31 -2.00 -58.49
CA ASP A 160 -3.86 -2.14 -58.67
C ASP A 160 -3.05 -1.73 -57.42
N LYS A 161 -3.71 -1.48 -56.28
CA LYS A 161 -3.07 -0.99 -55.05
C LYS A 161 -3.34 -1.88 -53.85
N ILE A 162 -2.38 -1.90 -52.93
CA ILE A 162 -2.50 -2.45 -51.59
C ILE A 162 -2.04 -1.39 -50.60
N TRP A 163 -2.90 -1.04 -49.64
CA TRP A 163 -2.52 -0.12 -48.59
C TRP A 163 -1.98 -0.90 -47.41
N MET A 164 -0.82 -0.47 -46.92
CA MET A 164 -0.11 -1.06 -45.79
C MET A 164 0.25 0.06 -44.81
N ASP A 165 0.20 -0.21 -43.52
CA ASP A 165 0.85 0.68 -42.56
C ASP A 165 2.37 0.47 -42.57
N GLY A 166 3.10 1.44 -42.01
CA GLY A 166 4.56 1.40 -41.98
C GLY A 166 5.10 0.15 -41.28
N GLU A 167 4.44 -0.29 -40.20
CA GLU A 167 4.83 -1.46 -39.42
C GLU A 167 4.71 -2.75 -40.24
N THR A 168 3.58 -2.97 -40.93
CA THR A 168 3.36 -4.15 -41.80
C THR A 168 4.39 -4.18 -42.93
N TYR A 169 4.73 -3.03 -43.50
CA TYR A 169 5.75 -2.93 -44.56
C TYR A 169 7.16 -3.24 -44.05
N GLU A 170 7.58 -2.60 -42.96
CA GLU A 170 8.92 -2.78 -42.37
C GLU A 170 9.13 -4.21 -41.87
N THR A 171 8.09 -4.81 -41.26
CA THR A 171 8.18 -6.16 -40.70
C THR A 171 8.15 -7.28 -41.72
N SER A 172 7.70 -7.00 -42.93
CA SER A 172 7.64 -7.98 -44.02
C SER A 172 8.96 -8.11 -44.79
N ASP A 173 9.97 -7.29 -44.45
CA ASP A 173 11.23 -7.18 -45.19
C ASP A 173 10.98 -7.05 -46.70
N ILE A 174 10.20 -6.06 -47.12
CA ILE A 174 9.93 -5.78 -48.54
C ILE A 174 10.65 -4.49 -48.91
N LEU A 175 11.43 -4.51 -50.00
CA LEU A 175 12.17 -3.34 -50.48
C LEU A 175 11.54 -2.75 -51.74
N SER A 176 10.77 -3.56 -52.46
CA SER A 176 10.06 -3.13 -53.66
C SER A 176 8.87 -2.23 -53.33
N THR A 177 8.49 -1.36 -54.27
CA THR A 177 7.24 -0.58 -54.23
C THR A 177 6.04 -1.37 -54.75
N GLN A 178 6.27 -2.62 -55.16
CA GLN A 178 5.27 -3.57 -55.65
C GLN A 178 5.44 -4.89 -54.94
N VAL A 179 4.33 -5.60 -54.75
CA VAL A 179 4.30 -6.94 -54.14
C VAL A 179 3.46 -7.89 -54.96
N ILE A 180 3.86 -9.15 -54.99
CA ILE A 180 3.05 -10.23 -55.55
C ILE A 180 2.19 -10.82 -54.45
N VAL A 181 0.90 -10.45 -54.42
CA VAL A 181 -0.07 -10.96 -53.44
C VAL A 181 -0.70 -12.28 -53.89
N PHE A 182 -1.02 -13.14 -52.93
CA PHE A 182 -1.74 -14.38 -53.14
C PHE A 182 -2.47 -14.85 -51.88
N ASN A 183 -3.54 -15.63 -52.07
CA ASN A 183 -4.20 -16.34 -50.97
C ASN A 183 -3.37 -17.58 -50.59
N PRO A 184 -2.87 -17.70 -49.35
CA PRO A 184 -1.97 -18.78 -48.98
C PRO A 184 -2.56 -20.21 -49.03
N GLN A 185 -3.87 -20.41 -49.28
CA GLN A 185 -4.61 -21.70 -49.21
C GLN A 185 -4.59 -22.40 -47.84
N THR A 186 -3.52 -22.26 -47.07
CA THR A 186 -3.33 -22.74 -45.71
C THR A 186 -2.62 -21.65 -44.91
N GLU A 187 -3.21 -21.20 -43.81
CA GLU A 187 -2.53 -20.31 -42.86
C GLU A 187 -1.20 -20.95 -42.40
N PRO A 188 -0.13 -20.16 -42.20
CA PRO A 188 1.11 -20.70 -41.66
C PRO A 188 0.82 -21.38 -40.31
N PRO A 189 1.33 -22.59 -40.08
CA PRO A 189 0.95 -23.42 -38.94
C PRO A 189 1.19 -22.69 -37.63
N ILE A 190 0.29 -22.90 -36.67
CA ILE A 190 0.43 -22.38 -35.32
C ILE A 190 1.47 -23.24 -34.60
N GLU A 191 2.62 -22.65 -34.31
CA GLU A 191 3.65 -23.30 -33.49
C GLU A 191 3.29 -23.14 -32.02
N LYS A 192 3.10 -24.24 -31.29
CA LYS A 192 2.92 -24.20 -29.84
C LYS A 192 4.22 -23.78 -29.15
N LYS A 193 4.17 -22.77 -28.29
CA LYS A 193 5.31 -22.26 -27.52
C LYS A 193 4.91 -22.06 -26.07
N ASP A 194 5.84 -22.30 -25.15
CA ASP A 194 5.59 -22.05 -23.72
C ASP A 194 5.62 -20.56 -23.36
N LYS A 195 6.29 -19.76 -24.22
CA LYS A 195 6.43 -18.31 -24.08
C LYS A 195 6.58 -17.63 -25.43
N ILE A 196 6.16 -16.38 -25.52
CA ILE A 196 6.28 -15.52 -26.70
C ILE A 196 6.73 -14.12 -26.28
N ASP A 197 7.51 -13.45 -27.13
CA ASP A 197 7.93 -12.07 -26.92
C ASP A 197 7.04 -11.14 -27.73
N LEU A 198 6.41 -10.16 -27.07
CA LEU A 198 5.44 -9.25 -27.66
C LEU A 198 5.78 -7.80 -27.33
N GLN A 199 5.51 -6.91 -28.28
CA GLN A 199 5.60 -5.47 -28.09
C GLN A 199 4.42 -4.98 -27.26
N VAL A 200 4.71 -4.12 -26.28
CA VAL A 200 3.70 -3.61 -25.36
C VAL A 200 3.05 -2.36 -25.94
N GLU A 201 1.73 -2.41 -26.09
CA GLU A 201 0.89 -1.23 -26.29
C GLU A 201 0.10 -0.94 -25.01
N ILE A 202 0.10 0.32 -24.57
CA ILE A 202 -0.63 0.72 -23.37
C ILE A 202 -2.09 0.94 -23.77
N GLY A 203 -2.96 0.02 -23.37
CA GLY A 203 -4.38 0.10 -23.61
C GLY A 203 -5.05 1.13 -22.71
N SER A 204 -6.04 1.85 -23.25
CA SER A 204 -6.92 2.68 -22.42
C SER A 204 -7.78 1.79 -21.51
N SER A 205 -7.93 2.21 -20.25
CA SER A 205 -8.54 1.49 -19.12
C SER A 205 -10.04 1.14 -19.23
N SER A 206 -10.61 1.10 -20.44
CA SER A 206 -11.99 0.67 -20.67
C SER A 206 -12.20 -0.82 -20.43
N GLY A 207 -11.14 -1.63 -20.52
CA GLY A 207 -11.21 -3.09 -20.40
C GLY A 207 -10.91 -3.64 -19.01
N LEU A 208 -11.57 -3.16 -17.95
CA LEU A 208 -11.70 -3.82 -16.62
C LEU A 208 -10.49 -4.67 -16.09
N GLY A 209 -9.24 -4.28 -16.34
CA GLY A 209 -8.05 -5.06 -15.95
C GLY A 209 -7.75 -6.32 -16.77
N LYS A 210 -8.29 -6.45 -17.99
CA LYS A 210 -7.98 -7.52 -18.94
C LYS A 210 -6.90 -7.11 -19.93
N ILE A 211 -6.04 -8.06 -20.27
CA ILE A 211 -4.95 -7.91 -21.23
C ILE A 211 -5.42 -8.46 -22.57
N GLU A 212 -5.31 -7.68 -23.63
CA GLU A 212 -5.77 -8.12 -24.95
C GLU A 212 -4.63 -8.73 -25.77
N MET A 213 -4.92 -9.87 -26.41
CA MET A 213 -3.99 -10.57 -27.30
C MET A 213 -4.72 -11.11 -28.54
N SER A 214 -3.98 -11.30 -29.64
CA SER A 214 -4.54 -11.86 -30.87
C SER A 214 -4.94 -13.34 -30.73
N GLU A 215 -5.86 -13.80 -31.59
CA GLU A 215 -6.30 -15.21 -31.65
C GLU A 215 -5.11 -16.16 -31.90
N ARG A 216 -4.14 -15.76 -32.73
CA ARG A 216 -2.94 -16.57 -32.98
C ARG A 216 -2.09 -16.72 -31.74
N ASN A 217 -1.96 -15.66 -30.94
CA ASN A 217 -1.20 -15.70 -29.70
C ASN A 217 -1.88 -16.59 -28.66
N PHE A 218 -3.21 -16.51 -28.52
CA PHE A 218 -3.99 -17.44 -27.68
C PHE A 218 -3.69 -18.90 -28.03
N LEU A 219 -3.74 -19.23 -29.32
CA LEU A 219 -3.47 -20.58 -29.80
C LEU A 219 -1.99 -20.97 -29.66
N THR A 220 -1.06 -20.02 -29.76
CA THR A 220 0.39 -20.26 -29.65
C THR A 220 0.80 -20.66 -28.23
N ILE A 221 0.32 -19.94 -27.20
CA ILE A 221 0.64 -20.22 -25.79
C ILE A 221 -0.42 -21.07 -25.05
N ASP A 222 -1.41 -21.59 -25.79
CA ASP A 222 -2.42 -22.52 -25.30
C ASP A 222 -3.24 -21.97 -24.12
N ILE A 223 -3.79 -20.76 -24.32
CA ILE A 223 -4.63 -20.08 -23.34
C ILE A 223 -6.07 -19.91 -23.83
N GLU A 224 -7.01 -19.87 -22.89
CA GLU A 224 -8.43 -19.57 -23.11
C GLU A 224 -8.79 -18.17 -22.57
N GLU A 225 -9.98 -17.66 -22.91
CA GLU A 225 -10.47 -16.39 -22.37
C GLU A 225 -10.57 -16.45 -20.84
N ASP A 226 -10.28 -15.32 -20.17
CA ASP A 226 -10.23 -15.17 -18.71
C ASP A 226 -9.16 -16.03 -17.99
N GLU A 227 -8.36 -16.81 -18.71
CA GLU A 227 -7.14 -17.39 -18.14
C GLU A 227 -6.12 -16.29 -17.81
N ILE A 228 -5.17 -16.63 -16.94
CA ILE A 228 -4.18 -15.69 -16.45
C ILE A 228 -2.87 -15.90 -17.18
N ILE A 229 -2.29 -14.81 -17.65
CA ILE A 229 -0.93 -14.80 -18.18
C ILE A 229 0.00 -14.08 -17.22
N ARG A 230 1.29 -14.39 -17.35
CA ARG A 230 2.38 -13.59 -16.77
C ARG A 230 3.15 -12.95 -17.91
N PHE A 231 3.54 -11.71 -17.70
CA PHE A 231 4.45 -11.00 -18.59
C PHE A 231 5.65 -10.48 -17.79
N GLU A 232 6.83 -10.53 -18.38
CA GLU A 232 8.10 -10.18 -17.74
C GLU A 232 8.94 -9.31 -18.67
N ASP A 233 9.48 -8.23 -18.13
CA ASP A 233 10.48 -7.39 -18.76
C ASP A 233 11.85 -8.05 -18.63
N ASN A 234 12.40 -8.52 -19.76
CA ASN A 234 13.68 -9.20 -19.79
C ASN A 234 14.87 -8.32 -19.36
N LEU A 235 14.75 -6.99 -19.41
CA LEU A 235 15.82 -6.05 -19.06
C LEU A 235 15.86 -5.78 -17.56
N THR A 236 14.69 -5.60 -16.95
CA THR A 236 14.59 -5.20 -15.54
C THR A 236 14.25 -6.36 -14.60
N GLY A 237 13.72 -7.46 -15.12
CA GLY A 237 13.12 -8.54 -14.33
C GLY A 237 11.79 -8.13 -13.68
N ALA A 238 11.26 -6.95 -14.03
CA ALA A 238 9.93 -6.53 -13.61
C ALA A 238 8.88 -7.42 -14.26
N TRP A 239 7.81 -7.74 -13.55
CA TRP A 239 6.81 -8.67 -14.06
C TRP A 239 5.42 -8.28 -13.56
N GLY A 240 4.41 -8.74 -14.29
CA GLY A 240 3.01 -8.60 -13.91
C GLY A 240 2.17 -9.78 -14.38
N ALA A 241 0.90 -9.73 -14.02
CA ALA A 241 -0.08 -10.73 -14.40
C ALA A 241 -1.47 -10.11 -14.56
N GLY A 242 -2.29 -10.70 -15.43
CA GLY A 242 -3.66 -10.28 -15.66
C GLY A 242 -4.46 -11.36 -16.38
N LYS A 243 -5.78 -11.21 -16.38
CA LYS A 243 -6.68 -12.06 -17.17
C LYS A 243 -6.60 -11.65 -18.63
N VAL A 244 -6.77 -12.59 -19.55
CA VAL A 244 -6.70 -12.32 -21.00
C VAL A 244 -8.05 -12.22 -21.67
N GLU A 245 -8.12 -11.37 -22.69
CA GLU A 245 -9.25 -11.25 -23.62
C GLU A 245 -8.74 -11.32 -25.07
N MET A 246 -9.50 -12.01 -25.92
CA MET A 246 -9.11 -12.20 -27.31
C MET A 246 -9.55 -11.01 -28.16
N ASN A 247 -8.61 -10.37 -28.85
CA ASN A 247 -8.90 -9.31 -29.82
C ASN A 247 -8.43 -9.72 -31.22
N LYS A 248 -9.38 -10.03 -32.10
CA LYS A 248 -9.11 -10.47 -33.48
C LYS A 248 -8.52 -9.38 -34.39
N ASN A 249 -8.62 -8.12 -33.98
CA ASN A 249 -8.10 -6.98 -34.72
C ASN A 249 -6.70 -6.56 -34.25
N LEU A 250 -6.18 -7.18 -33.19
CA LEU A 250 -4.85 -6.89 -32.66
C LEU A 250 -3.79 -7.65 -33.46
N SER A 251 -2.67 -6.98 -33.75
CA SER A 251 -1.51 -7.59 -34.40
C SER A 251 -0.95 -8.74 -33.57
N ASP A 252 -0.48 -9.79 -34.23
CA ASP A 252 0.15 -10.96 -33.59
C ASP A 252 1.44 -10.62 -32.84
N LYS A 253 2.00 -9.42 -33.05
CA LYS A 253 3.22 -8.95 -32.37
C LYS A 253 2.94 -8.10 -31.13
N ILE A 254 1.70 -7.69 -30.93
CA ILE A 254 1.34 -6.72 -29.90
C ILE A 254 0.62 -7.44 -28.75
N ILE A 255 0.92 -6.99 -27.54
CA ILE A 255 0.12 -7.23 -26.34
C ILE A 255 -0.36 -5.89 -25.81
N GLN A 256 -1.67 -5.77 -25.63
CA GLN A 256 -2.25 -4.53 -25.12
C GLN A 256 -2.51 -4.68 -23.61
N ILE A 257 -1.72 -3.97 -22.81
CA ILE A 257 -1.77 -4.03 -21.34
C ILE A 257 -2.45 -2.75 -20.82
N PRO A 258 -3.49 -2.84 -19.96
CA PRO A 258 -4.10 -1.67 -19.34
C PRO A 258 -3.08 -0.81 -18.60
N ASP A 259 -3.27 0.52 -18.63
CA ASP A 259 -2.36 1.48 -17.99
C ASP A 259 -2.14 1.19 -16.50
N GLU A 260 -3.18 0.78 -15.76
CA GLU A 260 -3.03 0.46 -14.33
C GLU A 260 -2.15 -0.77 -14.09
N ILE A 261 -2.28 -1.80 -14.93
CA ILE A 261 -1.49 -3.04 -14.81
C ILE A 261 -0.05 -2.79 -15.25
N TYR A 262 0.14 -2.02 -16.33
CA TYR A 262 1.45 -1.64 -16.84
C TYR A 262 2.25 -0.83 -15.81
N GLU A 263 1.64 0.23 -15.26
CA GLU A 263 2.26 1.07 -14.22
C GLU A 263 2.58 0.24 -12.96
N ALA A 264 1.68 -0.65 -12.56
CA ALA A 264 1.84 -1.46 -11.36
C ALA A 264 2.94 -2.53 -11.48
N ALA A 265 3.06 -3.14 -12.65
CA ALA A 265 4.10 -4.13 -12.93
C ALA A 265 5.50 -3.48 -13.05
N GLY A 266 5.58 -2.16 -13.24
CA GLY A 266 6.85 -1.45 -13.35
C GLY A 266 7.62 -1.79 -14.62
N ILE A 267 6.92 -2.21 -15.67
CA ILE A 267 7.51 -2.52 -16.97
C ILE A 267 8.03 -1.22 -17.60
N GLY A 268 9.30 -1.21 -18.01
CA GLY A 268 9.90 -0.09 -18.72
C GLY A 268 10.35 -0.42 -20.13
N ALA A 269 10.39 -1.72 -20.48
CA ALA A 269 10.76 -2.17 -21.80
C ALA A 269 9.61 -2.05 -22.83
N PRO A 270 9.93 -1.83 -24.11
CA PRO A 270 8.95 -1.87 -25.20
C PRO A 270 8.48 -3.29 -25.53
N GLU A 271 9.19 -4.32 -25.06
CA GLU A 271 8.89 -5.73 -25.30
C GLU A 271 8.86 -6.50 -23.98
N VAL A 272 7.93 -7.46 -23.88
CA VAL A 272 7.78 -8.35 -22.73
C VAL A 272 7.69 -9.80 -23.18
N THR A 273 8.22 -10.70 -22.36
CA THR A 273 8.02 -12.14 -22.53
C THR A 273 6.73 -12.55 -21.83
N VAL A 274 5.80 -13.11 -22.58
CA VAL A 274 4.48 -13.56 -22.12
C VAL A 274 4.44 -15.07 -22.02
N ARG A 275 3.87 -15.59 -20.93
CA ARG A 275 3.69 -17.02 -20.68
C ARG A 275 2.38 -17.31 -19.97
N LYS A 276 1.85 -18.52 -20.15
CA LYS A 276 0.72 -19.02 -19.37
C LYS A 276 1.07 -19.06 -17.87
N ASN A 277 0.18 -18.59 -17.02
CA ASN A 277 0.38 -18.70 -15.58
C ASN A 277 0.07 -20.11 -15.09
N ASN A 278 1.11 -20.82 -14.63
CA ASN A 278 0.96 -22.16 -14.05
C ASN A 278 0.85 -22.14 -12.51
N THR A 279 0.85 -20.96 -11.90
CA THR A 279 0.80 -20.82 -10.43
C THR A 279 -0.64 -20.65 -9.98
N ASN A 280 -1.01 -21.34 -8.90
CA ASN A 280 -2.33 -21.19 -8.30
C ASN A 280 -2.56 -19.75 -7.83
N VAL A 281 -3.72 -19.20 -8.19
CA VAL A 281 -4.20 -17.94 -7.63
C VAL A 281 -4.88 -18.20 -6.31
N ILE A 282 -4.43 -17.52 -5.27
CA ILE A 282 -4.94 -17.72 -3.91
C ILE A 282 -5.99 -16.66 -3.55
N PRO A 283 -7.09 -17.05 -2.88
CA PRO A 283 -8.07 -16.07 -2.43
C PRO A 283 -7.53 -15.29 -1.22
N LEU A 284 -7.65 -13.97 -1.25
CA LEU A 284 -7.28 -13.13 -0.10
C LEU A 284 -8.33 -13.24 1.01
N GLN A 285 -7.88 -13.44 2.24
CA GLN A 285 -8.73 -13.41 3.43
C GLN A 285 -8.91 -11.98 3.94
N ASN A 286 -7.80 -11.24 3.99
CA ASN A 286 -7.77 -9.86 4.46
C ASN A 286 -6.81 -9.04 3.60
N ILE A 287 -7.16 -7.78 3.33
CA ILE A 287 -6.34 -6.86 2.57
C ILE A 287 -6.41 -5.46 3.18
N GLU A 288 -5.25 -4.82 3.33
CA GLU A 288 -5.11 -3.44 3.75
C GLU A 288 -4.84 -2.58 2.53
N LEU A 289 -5.76 -1.65 2.26
CA LEU A 289 -5.76 -0.77 1.10
C LEU A 289 -5.36 0.64 1.53
N GLY A 290 -4.27 1.13 0.97
CA GLY A 290 -3.84 2.53 1.01
C GLY A 290 -4.72 3.35 0.06
N ILE A 291 -5.36 4.39 0.56
CA ILE A 291 -6.25 5.26 -0.22
C ILE A 291 -5.66 6.66 -0.34
N SER A 292 -5.60 7.19 -1.55
CA SER A 292 -5.29 8.60 -1.82
C SER A 292 -6.21 9.19 -2.89
N PRO A 293 -6.65 10.45 -2.78
CA PRO A 293 -7.42 11.10 -3.84
C PRO A 293 -6.55 11.30 -5.09
N ILE A 294 -7.12 11.05 -6.27
CA ILE A 294 -6.40 11.27 -7.55
C ILE A 294 -6.32 12.76 -7.86
N THR A 295 -7.41 13.51 -7.61
CA THR A 295 -7.49 14.94 -7.89
C THR A 295 -8.13 15.70 -6.73
N GLY A 296 -7.42 16.67 -6.15
CA GLY A 296 -7.91 17.85 -5.38
C GLY A 296 -8.91 17.67 -4.22
N GLU A 297 -9.50 16.49 -4.04
CA GLU A 297 -10.53 16.19 -3.06
C GLU A 297 -9.93 16.00 -1.66
N ASN A 298 -10.75 16.24 -0.65
CA ASN A 298 -10.40 15.85 0.71
C ASN A 298 -10.36 14.32 0.78
N LEU A 299 -9.24 13.78 1.25
CA LEU A 299 -9.03 12.36 1.48
C LEU A 299 -10.16 11.68 2.26
N TRP A 300 -10.83 12.42 3.15
CA TRP A 300 -11.96 11.89 3.92
C TRP A 300 -13.26 11.78 3.16
N ASP A 301 -13.51 12.67 2.21
CA ASP A 301 -14.66 12.55 1.33
C ASP A 301 -14.48 11.31 0.44
N THR A 302 -13.28 11.14 -0.12
CA THR A 302 -12.89 9.94 -0.88
C THR A 302 -13.05 8.67 -0.03
N LEU A 303 -12.54 8.65 1.21
CA LEU A 303 -12.71 7.51 2.13
C LEU A 303 -14.19 7.24 2.42
N THR A 304 -15.00 8.29 2.61
CA THR A 304 -16.43 8.15 2.90
C THR A 304 -17.19 7.57 1.70
N ILE A 305 -16.89 8.03 0.48
CA ILE A 305 -17.44 7.47 -0.76
C ILE A 305 -17.10 5.99 -0.87
N ILE A 306 -15.84 5.61 -0.63
CA ILE A 306 -15.41 4.21 -0.69
C ILE A 306 -16.11 3.38 0.38
N ARG A 307 -16.24 3.89 1.62
CA ARG A 307 -16.93 3.19 2.71
C ARG A 307 -18.38 2.89 2.37
N ASN A 308 -19.08 3.87 1.78
CA ASN A 308 -20.47 3.73 1.40
C ASN A 308 -20.67 2.79 0.21
N ASN A 309 -19.63 2.55 -0.60
CA ASN A 309 -19.66 1.72 -1.80
C ASN A 309 -18.73 0.49 -1.69
N THR A 310 -18.69 -0.15 -0.52
CA THR A 310 -17.79 -1.28 -0.25
C THR A 310 -18.03 -2.48 -1.19
N GLU A 311 -19.27 -2.76 -1.56
CA GLU A 311 -19.61 -3.88 -2.45
C GLU A 311 -19.11 -3.63 -3.87
N THR A 312 -19.34 -2.42 -4.39
CA THR A 312 -18.81 -1.97 -5.68
C THR A 312 -17.30 -2.00 -5.71
N LEU A 313 -16.62 -1.60 -4.63
CA LEU A 313 -15.17 -1.72 -4.51
C LEU A 313 -14.71 -3.18 -4.63
N LYS A 314 -15.40 -4.11 -3.95
CA LYS A 314 -15.04 -5.54 -3.99
C LYS A 314 -15.25 -6.13 -5.39
N GLU A 315 -16.36 -5.81 -6.03
CA GLU A 315 -16.69 -6.25 -7.38
C GLU A 315 -15.65 -5.73 -8.38
N TRP A 316 -15.28 -4.44 -8.26
CA TRP A 316 -14.23 -3.84 -9.08
C TRP A 316 -12.87 -4.48 -8.83
N LEU A 317 -12.45 -4.68 -7.56
CA LEU A 317 -11.19 -5.35 -7.22
C LEU A 317 -11.14 -6.81 -7.71
N SER A 318 -12.27 -7.51 -7.76
CA SER A 318 -12.31 -8.92 -8.23
C SER A 318 -12.03 -9.09 -9.72
N GLN A 319 -12.03 -8.00 -10.49
CA GLN A 319 -11.62 -8.04 -11.89
C GLN A 319 -10.10 -8.17 -12.06
N TYR A 320 -9.33 -7.74 -11.06
CA TYR A 320 -7.87 -7.69 -11.12
C TYR A 320 -7.21 -8.91 -10.45
N ILE A 321 -6.06 -9.29 -11.00
CA ILE A 321 -5.14 -10.21 -10.32
C ILE A 321 -4.24 -9.39 -9.40
N ILE A 322 -4.23 -9.75 -8.13
CA ILE A 322 -3.55 -9.03 -7.07
C ILE A 322 -2.15 -9.59 -6.86
N PHE A 323 -1.14 -8.71 -6.90
CA PHE A 323 0.24 -9.02 -6.57
C PHE A 323 0.88 -7.85 -5.81
N LYS A 324 2.04 -8.08 -5.21
CA LYS A 324 2.73 -7.09 -4.38
C LYS A 324 3.12 -5.87 -5.21
N GLY A 325 2.76 -4.68 -4.72
CA GLY A 325 3.09 -3.40 -5.35
C GLY A 325 2.01 -2.85 -6.27
N LEU A 326 0.92 -3.59 -6.50
CA LEU A 326 -0.20 -3.17 -7.33
C LEU A 326 -0.82 -1.86 -6.82
N LYS A 327 -0.93 -0.89 -7.74
CA LYS A 327 -1.60 0.40 -7.56
C LYS A 327 -2.66 0.54 -8.63
N LEU A 328 -3.92 0.67 -8.22
CA LEU A 328 -5.06 0.77 -9.10
C LEU A 328 -5.70 2.15 -8.96
N ARG A 329 -6.29 2.66 -10.04
CA ARG A 329 -7.01 3.94 -10.05
C ARG A 329 -8.51 3.69 -10.19
N TRP A 330 -9.25 3.81 -9.10
CA TRP A 330 -10.70 3.68 -9.12
C TRP A 330 -11.35 5.03 -9.46
N LYS A 331 -11.63 5.23 -10.74
CA LYS A 331 -12.14 6.50 -11.29
C LYS A 331 -13.50 6.90 -10.70
N ASP A 332 -14.40 5.95 -10.44
CA ASP A 332 -15.73 6.23 -9.88
C ASP A 332 -15.69 6.88 -8.50
N ALA A 333 -14.65 6.57 -7.71
CA ALA A 333 -14.43 7.15 -6.39
C ALA A 333 -13.30 8.19 -6.37
N ASN A 334 -12.75 8.58 -7.54
CA ASN A 334 -11.58 9.45 -7.68
C ASN A 334 -10.42 9.03 -6.75
N ALA A 335 -10.20 7.72 -6.60
CA ALA A 335 -9.29 7.16 -5.60
C ALA A 335 -8.17 6.33 -6.21
N ALA A 336 -6.93 6.60 -5.83
CA ALA A 336 -5.81 5.70 -6.02
C ALA A 336 -5.74 4.71 -4.85
N ILE A 337 -5.72 3.43 -5.18
CA ILE A 337 -5.78 2.30 -4.26
C ILE A 337 -4.47 1.52 -4.36
N LYS A 338 -3.70 1.51 -3.28
CA LYS A 338 -2.46 0.73 -3.16
C LYS A 338 -2.67 -0.42 -2.20
N ILE A 339 -2.08 -1.57 -2.50
CA ILE A 339 -2.11 -2.72 -1.59
C ILE A 339 -0.94 -2.59 -0.62
N LEU A 340 -1.25 -2.37 0.66
CA LEU A 340 -0.25 -2.16 1.72
C LEU A 340 0.19 -3.49 2.34
N SER A 341 -0.79 -4.33 2.67
CA SER A 341 -0.57 -5.65 3.26
C SER A 341 -1.74 -6.57 2.94
N SER A 342 -1.52 -7.88 3.03
CA SER A 342 -2.58 -8.87 2.81
C SER A 342 -2.34 -10.15 3.60
N VAL A 343 -3.39 -10.93 3.78
CA VAL A 343 -3.36 -12.28 4.34
C VAL A 343 -3.99 -13.23 3.32
N PRO A 344 -3.25 -14.21 2.78
CA PRO A 344 -1.81 -14.44 2.97
C PRO A 344 -0.93 -13.30 2.40
N ASP A 345 0.31 -13.23 2.86
CA ASP A 345 1.30 -12.28 2.36
C ASP A 345 1.71 -12.64 0.93
N LEU A 346 1.90 -11.62 0.08
CA LEU A 346 2.19 -11.77 -1.34
C LEU A 346 3.70 -11.67 -1.61
N THR A 347 4.51 -12.27 -0.74
CA THR A 347 5.96 -12.29 -0.91
C THR A 347 6.37 -13.27 -2.02
N GLY A 348 7.19 -12.78 -2.96
CA GLY A 348 7.60 -13.54 -4.15
C GLY A 348 6.60 -13.40 -5.31
N GLU A 349 6.53 -14.41 -6.16
CA GLU A 349 5.66 -14.44 -7.35
C GLU A 349 4.29 -15.06 -7.06
N ILE A 350 3.66 -14.61 -5.98
CA ILE A 350 2.34 -15.08 -5.56
C ILE A 350 1.27 -14.20 -6.20
N LEU A 351 0.29 -14.84 -6.84
CA LEU A 351 -0.88 -14.19 -7.41
C LEU A 351 -2.10 -14.46 -6.53
N ALA A 352 -2.92 -13.44 -6.33
CA ALA A 352 -4.11 -13.54 -5.51
C ALA A 352 -5.33 -12.88 -6.15
N GLU A 353 -6.50 -13.18 -5.61
CA GLU A 353 -7.77 -12.60 -6.03
C GLU A 353 -8.57 -12.11 -4.82
N VAL A 354 -9.31 -11.01 -5.00
CA VAL A 354 -10.27 -10.53 -4.01
C VAL A 354 -11.60 -11.25 -4.23
N LYS A 355 -12.12 -11.87 -3.17
CA LYS A 355 -13.47 -12.44 -3.15
C LYS A 355 -14.43 -11.54 -2.42
N THR A 356 -15.72 -11.75 -2.65
CA THR A 356 -16.78 -11.10 -1.87
C THR A 356 -16.63 -11.37 -0.36
N THR A 357 -16.07 -12.52 0.01
CA THR A 357 -15.76 -12.92 1.40
C THR A 357 -14.51 -12.27 1.99
N SER A 358 -13.67 -11.61 1.19
CA SER A 358 -12.44 -10.95 1.67
C SER A 358 -12.79 -9.77 2.59
N SER A 359 -12.03 -9.61 3.68
CA SER A 359 -12.10 -8.42 4.54
C SER A 359 -11.21 -7.32 3.98
N LEU A 360 -11.72 -6.09 3.90
CA LEU A 360 -10.96 -4.93 3.44
C LEU A 360 -10.78 -3.95 4.62
N ASN A 361 -9.56 -3.48 4.84
CA ASN A 361 -9.25 -2.38 5.74
C ASN A 361 -8.74 -1.20 4.91
N LEU A 362 -9.27 -0.02 5.15
CA LEU A 362 -8.81 1.20 4.47
C LEU A 362 -7.84 1.94 5.38
N ARG A 363 -6.71 2.34 4.81
CA ARG A 363 -5.75 3.23 5.44
C ARG A 363 -5.55 4.43 4.52
N PRO A 364 -5.77 5.66 5.00
CA PRO A 364 -5.36 6.83 4.24
C PRO A 364 -3.85 6.82 3.97
N GLU A 365 -3.44 7.10 2.75
CA GLU A 365 -2.03 7.37 2.43
C GLU A 365 -1.70 8.84 2.65
N GLY A 366 -0.50 9.08 3.18
CA GLY A 366 -0.05 10.40 3.57
C GLY A 366 -0.32 10.74 5.03
N LEU A 367 0.05 11.96 5.42
CA LEU A 367 -0.16 12.44 6.78
C LEU A 367 -1.59 12.93 6.94
N VAL A 368 -2.38 12.22 7.76
CA VAL A 368 -3.73 12.65 8.14
C VAL A 368 -3.70 13.25 9.53
N THR A 369 -4.22 14.47 9.65
CA THR A 369 -4.48 15.09 10.94
C THR A 369 -5.86 14.69 11.43
N PHE A 370 -5.97 14.26 12.68
CA PHE A 370 -7.24 13.88 13.30
C PHE A 370 -7.27 14.22 14.78
N ASN A 371 -8.43 14.67 15.24
CA ASN A 371 -8.68 14.90 16.65
C ASN A 371 -8.96 13.55 17.35
N ALA A 372 -8.81 13.50 18.67
CA ALA A 372 -9.00 12.28 19.43
C ALA A 372 -9.75 12.51 20.75
N ILE A 373 -10.57 11.54 21.15
CA ILE A 373 -11.24 11.51 22.46
C ILE A 373 -10.90 10.17 23.10
N LEU A 374 -10.21 10.20 24.24
CA LEU A 374 -9.92 9.00 25.04
C LEU A 374 -10.95 8.92 26.17
N ILE A 375 -11.74 7.85 26.19
CA ILE A 375 -12.73 7.56 27.22
C ILE A 375 -12.17 6.43 28.09
N ILE A 376 -11.92 6.69 29.36
CA ILE A 376 -11.17 5.81 30.25
C ILE A 376 -12.01 5.42 31.46
N ASP A 377 -12.23 4.12 31.61
CA ASP A 377 -12.90 3.54 32.76
C ASP A 377 -12.03 3.67 34.03
N ILE A 378 -12.64 4.11 35.13
CA ILE A 378 -12.03 4.19 36.47
C ILE A 378 -12.88 3.44 37.51
N SER A 379 -13.71 2.51 37.07
CA SER A 379 -14.56 1.66 37.92
C SER A 379 -13.75 0.78 38.86
N SER A 380 -14.41 0.24 39.88
CA SER A 380 -13.76 -0.55 40.92
C SER A 380 -13.06 -1.82 40.41
N SER A 381 -13.53 -2.41 39.30
CA SER A 381 -12.89 -3.55 38.65
C SER A 381 -11.50 -3.20 38.11
N MET A 382 -11.27 -1.94 37.72
CA MET A 382 -9.99 -1.45 37.20
C MET A 382 -8.87 -1.43 38.27
N LEU A 383 -9.18 -1.76 39.52
CA LEU A 383 -8.21 -1.93 40.61
C LEU A 383 -7.51 -3.29 40.59
N ALA A 384 -8.01 -4.26 39.81
CA ALA A 384 -7.41 -5.58 39.68
C ALA A 384 -5.94 -5.48 39.25
N ARG A 385 -5.06 -6.16 40.00
CA ARG A 385 -3.60 -6.16 39.79
C ARG A 385 -3.16 -7.37 38.97
N ASP A 386 -3.62 -7.42 37.73
CA ASP A 386 -3.43 -8.56 36.85
C ASP A 386 -2.93 -8.18 35.45
N MET A 387 -2.58 -6.91 35.22
CA MET A 387 -1.91 -6.51 33.99
C MET A 387 -0.40 -6.71 34.11
N GLU A 388 0.12 -7.67 33.36
CA GLU A 388 1.57 -7.93 33.30
C GLU A 388 2.30 -6.80 32.56
N VAL A 389 3.36 -6.30 33.17
CA VAL A 389 4.26 -5.31 32.59
C VAL A 389 5.31 -6.05 31.77
N LYS A 390 5.29 -5.86 30.45
CA LYS A 390 6.22 -6.48 29.52
C LYS A 390 6.61 -5.52 28.41
N ASN A 391 7.88 -5.49 28.01
CA ASN A 391 8.36 -4.78 26.81
C ASN A 391 8.01 -3.27 26.77
N ILE A 392 7.94 -2.59 27.91
CA ILE A 392 7.47 -1.20 27.98
C ILE A 392 8.55 -0.14 27.75
N ALA A 393 9.83 -0.53 27.66
CA ALA A 393 10.95 0.41 27.61
C ALA A 393 10.83 1.47 26.49
N PRO A 394 10.44 1.13 25.24
CA PRO A 394 10.27 2.14 24.20
C PRO A 394 9.19 3.18 24.52
N ALA A 395 8.12 2.78 25.21
CA ALA A 395 7.04 3.69 25.63
C ALA A 395 7.50 4.64 26.74
N VAL A 396 8.29 4.14 27.70
CA VAL A 396 8.90 4.96 28.77
C VAL A 396 9.82 6.02 28.17
N GLU A 397 10.67 5.63 27.21
CA GLU A 397 11.55 6.56 26.49
C GLU A 397 10.76 7.61 25.71
N GLY A 398 9.68 7.20 25.03
CA GLY A 398 8.80 8.10 24.29
C GLY A 398 8.16 9.17 25.17
N ILE A 399 7.70 8.80 26.38
CA ILE A 399 7.15 9.76 27.34
C ILE A 399 8.24 10.69 27.87
N HIS A 400 9.41 10.17 28.26
CA HIS A 400 10.51 11.00 28.76
C HIS A 400 11.05 12.00 27.73
N ALA A 401 10.97 11.68 26.44
CA ALA A 401 11.33 12.61 25.37
C ALA A 401 10.37 13.80 25.28
N ALA A 402 9.10 13.62 25.66
CA ALA A 402 8.06 14.66 25.59
C ALA A 402 7.81 15.36 26.94
N MET A 403 8.07 14.70 28.06
CA MET A 403 7.69 15.12 29.41
C MET A 403 8.81 14.84 30.44
N SER A 404 9.13 15.83 31.27
CA SER A 404 10.25 15.76 32.23
C SER A 404 9.85 15.89 33.71
N GLY A 405 8.56 15.92 34.03
CA GLY A 405 8.08 16.12 35.40
C GLY A 405 8.51 15.00 36.36
N GLN A 406 8.89 15.38 37.60
CA GLN A 406 9.28 14.42 38.64
C GLN A 406 8.14 13.43 38.96
N ASN A 407 6.91 13.92 39.05
CA ASN A 407 5.72 13.08 39.28
C ASN A 407 5.55 12.01 38.19
N ILE A 408 5.88 12.33 36.94
CA ILE A 408 5.79 11.41 35.80
C ILE A 408 6.89 10.36 35.92
N THR A 409 8.11 10.78 36.26
CA THR A 409 9.24 9.87 36.50
C THR A 409 8.92 8.89 37.64
N ASP A 410 8.34 9.39 38.73
CA ASP A 410 7.93 8.57 39.87
C ASP A 410 6.79 7.61 39.49
N PHE A 411 5.83 8.07 38.69
CA PHE A 411 4.75 7.24 38.15
C PHE A 411 5.29 6.12 37.25
N LEU A 412 6.18 6.43 36.32
CA LEU A 412 6.80 5.45 35.42
C LEU A 412 7.67 4.44 36.19
N GLY A 413 8.24 4.85 37.33
CA GLY A 413 8.98 3.97 38.23
C GLY A 413 8.17 2.82 38.85
N TYR A 414 6.83 2.88 38.82
CA TYR A 414 5.98 1.77 39.27
C TYR A 414 5.96 0.58 38.31
N PHE A 415 6.29 0.79 37.03
CA PHE A 415 6.18 -0.25 36.01
C PHE A 415 7.53 -0.95 35.84
N LYS A 416 7.67 -2.10 36.50
CA LYS A 416 8.85 -2.95 36.39
C LYS A 416 8.52 -4.16 35.55
N ASP A 417 9.39 -4.50 34.60
CA ASP A 417 9.22 -5.65 33.72
C ASP A 417 9.01 -6.95 34.54
N GLY A 418 8.05 -7.76 34.13
CA GLY A 418 7.63 -8.99 34.81
C GLY A 418 6.79 -8.80 36.08
N THR A 419 6.32 -7.58 36.38
CA THR A 419 5.41 -7.32 37.51
C THR A 419 3.98 -7.10 37.06
N ASN A 420 3.02 -7.34 37.94
CA ASN A 420 1.61 -7.04 37.69
C ASN A 420 1.20 -5.72 38.34
N VAL A 421 0.51 -4.88 37.58
CA VAL A 421 0.02 -3.57 38.03
C VAL A 421 -1.50 -3.47 37.92
N PRO A 422 -2.14 -2.56 38.67
CA PRO A 422 -3.56 -2.27 38.49
C PRO A 422 -3.90 -1.86 37.06
N ARG A 423 -5.04 -2.35 36.56
CA ARG A 423 -5.56 -2.02 35.22
C ARG A 423 -5.62 -0.52 34.93
N ARG A 424 -6.12 0.27 35.88
CA ARG A 424 -6.16 1.74 35.78
C ARG A 424 -4.80 2.41 35.60
N LEU A 425 -3.72 1.85 36.17
CA LEU A 425 -2.38 2.43 36.01
C LEU A 425 -1.90 2.22 34.57
N GLY A 426 -2.18 1.06 33.98
CA GLY A 426 -1.91 0.83 32.56
C GLY A 426 -2.76 1.73 31.65
N ALA A 427 -4.01 1.99 32.00
CA ALA A 427 -4.87 2.94 31.26
C ALA A 427 -4.30 4.37 31.30
N ALA A 428 -3.87 4.83 32.48
CA ALA A 428 -3.21 6.13 32.62
C ALA A 428 -1.90 6.20 31.83
N PHE A 429 -1.07 5.14 31.84
CA PHE A 429 0.15 5.07 31.04
C PHE A 429 -0.17 5.13 29.54
N ALA A 430 -1.14 4.35 29.06
CA ALA A 430 -1.57 4.39 27.66
C ALA A 430 -2.03 5.79 27.22
N ALA A 431 -2.79 6.49 28.07
CA ALA A 431 -3.23 7.87 27.81
C ALA A 431 -2.06 8.86 27.76
N LEU A 432 -1.11 8.76 28.68
CA LEU A 432 0.12 9.59 28.67
C LEU A 432 0.94 9.37 27.40
N LEU A 433 1.15 8.10 27.01
CA LEU A 433 1.87 7.76 25.80
C LEU A 433 1.17 8.33 24.57
N PHE A 434 -0.16 8.20 24.49
CA PHE A 434 -0.95 8.75 23.38
C PHE A 434 -0.76 10.26 23.24
N LEU A 435 -0.82 11.00 24.33
CA LEU A 435 -0.59 12.45 24.33
C LEU A 435 0.85 12.80 23.93
N ALA A 436 1.84 12.09 24.47
CA ALA A 436 3.24 12.31 24.12
C ALA A 436 3.48 12.12 22.61
N GLU A 437 2.89 11.08 22.02
CA GLU A 437 2.96 10.81 20.58
C GLU A 437 2.24 11.87 19.75
N LYS A 438 1.05 12.32 20.19
CA LYS A 438 0.28 13.39 19.53
C LYS A 438 1.02 14.73 19.53
N VAL A 439 1.71 15.07 20.62
CA VAL A 439 2.58 16.25 20.65
C VAL A 439 3.82 16.07 19.80
N GLY A 440 4.45 14.89 19.84
CA GLY A 440 5.61 14.58 19.00
C GLY A 440 5.35 14.80 17.50
N ARG A 441 4.10 14.58 17.05
CA ARG A 441 3.67 14.89 15.68
C ARG A 441 3.51 16.38 15.39
N GLY A 442 3.09 17.18 16.38
CA GLY A 442 3.04 18.65 16.29
C GLY A 442 2.03 19.25 15.30
N PHE A 443 1.00 18.49 14.90
CA PHE A 443 0.05 18.92 13.87
C PHE A 443 -1.13 19.78 14.37
N GLY A 444 -1.19 20.15 15.65
CA GLY A 444 -2.34 20.90 16.19
C GLY A 444 -3.62 20.06 16.27
N GLU A 445 -3.46 18.78 16.55
CA GLU A 445 -4.56 17.85 16.79
C GLU A 445 -5.10 18.07 18.20
N LYS A 446 -6.42 18.06 18.35
CA LYS A 446 -7.08 18.23 19.64
C LYS A 446 -7.32 16.87 20.28
N VAL A 447 -6.98 16.73 21.55
CA VAL A 447 -7.14 15.48 22.31
C VAL A 447 -7.91 15.75 23.61
N ALA A 448 -9.07 15.13 23.77
CA ALA A 448 -9.85 15.19 25.00
C ALA A 448 -9.71 13.88 25.77
N LEU A 449 -9.78 13.98 27.09
CA LEU A 449 -9.80 12.83 27.98
C LEU A 449 -11.05 12.87 28.84
N ILE A 450 -11.82 11.80 28.79
CA ILE A 450 -13.02 11.60 29.59
C ILE A 450 -12.75 10.44 30.51
N ARG A 451 -12.89 10.65 31.81
CA ARG A 451 -12.91 9.56 32.78
C ARG A 451 -14.36 9.22 33.08
N PHE A 452 -14.66 7.95 33.32
CA PHE A 452 -16.00 7.56 33.73
C PHE A 452 -16.00 6.41 34.73
N ALA A 453 -16.98 6.42 35.62
CA ALA A 453 -17.39 5.28 36.43
C ALA A 453 -18.85 5.46 36.83
N ASP A 454 -19.09 6.18 37.93
CA ASP A 454 -20.44 6.55 38.38
C ASP A 454 -21.05 7.67 37.52
N ALA A 455 -20.22 8.63 37.13
CA ALA A 455 -20.51 9.72 36.21
C ALA A 455 -19.35 9.89 35.21
N ALA A 456 -19.60 10.58 34.10
CA ALA A 456 -18.56 10.95 33.13
C ALA A 456 -18.05 12.38 33.39
N GLU A 457 -16.73 12.58 33.31
CA GLU A 457 -16.11 13.90 33.47
C GLU A 457 -15.02 14.10 32.43
N VAL A 458 -15.10 15.21 31.70
CA VAL A 458 -13.98 15.69 30.86
C VAL A 458 -12.89 16.25 31.77
N ILE A 459 -11.67 15.77 31.59
CA ILE A 459 -10.50 16.29 32.28
C ILE A 459 -10.15 17.66 31.69
N ASP A 460 -10.26 18.70 32.52
CA ASP A 460 -9.82 20.06 32.19
C ASP A 460 -8.30 20.18 32.32
N PHE A 461 -7.66 20.71 31.28
CA PHE A 461 -6.22 20.94 31.21
C PHE A 461 -5.82 22.39 31.53
N GLY A 462 -6.75 23.23 31.98
CA GLY A 462 -6.48 24.56 32.51
C GLY A 462 -6.55 25.70 31.49
N GLU A 463 -6.96 25.43 30.25
CA GLU A 463 -7.15 26.46 29.21
C GLU A 463 -8.62 26.85 28.97
N GLY A 464 -9.55 26.31 29.76
CA GLY A 464 -10.99 26.59 29.62
C GLY A 464 -11.65 25.90 28.42
N TYR A 465 -10.92 25.04 27.72
CA TYR A 465 -11.42 24.17 26.66
C TYR A 465 -11.43 22.71 27.11
N PRO A 466 -12.38 21.88 26.65
CA PRO A 466 -12.52 20.48 27.07
C PRO A 466 -11.49 19.55 26.40
N PHE A 467 -10.34 20.08 25.95
CA PHE A 467 -9.34 19.34 25.21
C PHE A 467 -7.95 19.98 25.33
N PHE A 468 -6.95 19.15 25.08
CA PHE A 468 -5.55 19.51 24.91
C PHE A 468 -5.25 19.77 23.42
N ASP A 469 -4.51 20.83 23.10
CA ASP A 469 -4.07 21.13 21.72
C ASP A 469 -2.60 20.71 21.51
N SER A 470 -2.35 19.78 20.58
CA SER A 470 -1.01 19.24 20.35
C SER A 470 -0.02 20.21 19.69
N ALA A 471 -0.47 21.36 19.17
CA ALA A 471 0.41 22.42 18.69
C ALA A 471 0.89 23.35 19.81
N SER A 472 0.32 23.23 21.02
CA SER A 472 0.78 23.99 22.18
C SER A 472 2.14 23.45 22.65
N GLY A 473 3.23 23.84 21.97
CA GLY A 473 4.62 23.49 22.32
C GLY A 473 5.10 24.03 23.67
N LYS A 474 4.18 24.39 24.58
CA LYS A 474 4.46 24.78 25.95
C LYS A 474 4.61 23.50 26.78
N HIS A 475 5.84 23.08 27.04
CA HIS A 475 6.14 21.92 27.89
C HIS A 475 5.34 21.89 29.22
N GLY A 476 5.01 23.05 29.78
CA GLY A 476 4.20 23.14 31.00
C GLY A 476 2.77 22.59 30.89
N ILE A 477 2.12 22.65 29.72
CA ILE A 477 0.73 22.16 29.56
C ILE A 477 0.71 20.63 29.54
N LEU A 478 1.70 20.01 28.89
CA LEU A 478 1.84 18.55 28.92
C LEU A 478 2.10 18.01 30.32
N GLU A 479 2.91 18.73 31.12
CA GLU A 479 3.14 18.36 32.51
C GLU A 479 1.86 18.50 33.35
N VAL A 480 1.06 19.55 33.13
CA VAL A 480 -0.26 19.70 33.78
C VAL A 480 -1.18 18.55 33.37
N ALA A 481 -1.31 18.28 32.08
CA ALA A 481 -2.14 17.18 31.58
C ALA A 481 -1.69 15.82 32.12
N ALA A 482 -0.38 15.58 32.21
CA ALA A 482 0.16 14.35 32.74
C ALA A 482 -0.13 14.19 34.24
N ASN A 483 0.01 15.24 35.02
CA ASN A 483 -0.34 15.24 36.43
C ASN A 483 -1.84 14.97 36.64
N GLU A 484 -2.70 15.62 35.85
CA GLU A 484 -4.15 15.41 35.89
C GLU A 484 -4.53 13.97 35.54
N ILE A 485 -3.88 13.35 34.54
CA ILE A 485 -4.10 11.94 34.20
C ILE A 485 -3.70 11.03 35.36
N VAL A 486 -2.50 11.21 35.92
CA VAL A 486 -2.01 10.38 37.03
C VAL A 486 -2.93 10.53 38.25
N ASP A 487 -3.43 11.72 38.53
CA ASP A 487 -4.30 11.97 39.69
C ASP A 487 -5.74 11.49 39.45
N LYS A 488 -6.38 11.97 38.38
CA LYS A 488 -7.80 11.73 38.10
C LYS A 488 -8.10 10.36 37.51
N ILE A 489 -7.11 9.65 36.95
CA ILE A 489 -7.26 8.29 36.41
C ILE A 489 -6.46 7.29 37.25
N GLY A 490 -5.18 7.59 37.50
CA GLY A 490 -4.29 6.67 38.22
C GLY A 490 -4.67 6.44 39.69
N LYS A 491 -5.26 7.45 40.36
CA LYS A 491 -5.62 7.36 41.78
C LYS A 491 -7.11 7.34 42.06
N ALA A 492 -7.94 7.91 41.18
CA ALA A 492 -9.39 7.95 41.36
C ALA A 492 -10.05 6.57 41.29
N GLN A 493 -11.29 6.50 41.78
CA GLN A 493 -12.10 5.28 41.80
C GLN A 493 -13.59 5.67 41.77
N GLY A 494 -14.37 4.92 40.99
CA GLY A 494 -15.83 4.87 41.11
C GLY A 494 -16.34 3.44 41.26
N MET A 495 -17.66 3.28 41.42
CA MET A 495 -18.29 1.98 41.69
C MET A 495 -18.95 1.36 40.47
N ALA A 496 -19.53 2.17 39.58
CA ALA A 496 -20.24 1.72 38.38
C ALA A 496 -19.39 1.85 37.10
N THR A 497 -19.95 1.38 35.97
CA THR A 497 -19.38 1.45 34.62
C THR A 497 -20.41 2.09 33.68
N ASN A 498 -20.68 3.38 33.89
CA ASN A 498 -21.72 4.15 33.16
C ASN A 498 -21.21 4.61 31.78
N MET A 499 -21.18 3.68 30.82
CA MET A 499 -20.60 3.95 29.49
C MET A 499 -21.48 4.85 28.62
N GLY A 500 -22.81 4.81 28.78
CA GLY A 500 -23.72 5.63 28.00
C GLY A 500 -23.57 7.12 28.26
N GLU A 501 -23.36 7.52 29.51
CA GLU A 501 -23.04 8.90 29.87
C GLU A 501 -21.68 9.32 29.32
N ALA A 502 -20.68 8.43 29.33
CA ALA A 502 -19.38 8.70 28.74
C ALA A 502 -19.46 8.94 27.22
N VAL A 503 -20.36 8.25 26.53
CA VAL A 503 -20.65 8.47 25.10
C VAL A 503 -21.35 9.81 24.86
N GLU A 504 -22.27 10.22 25.73
CA GLU A 504 -22.92 11.53 25.65
C GLU A 504 -21.91 12.67 25.82
N GLU A 505 -21.02 12.55 26.81
CA GLU A 505 -19.99 13.56 27.05
C GLU A 505 -19.00 13.64 25.88
N ALA A 506 -18.61 12.49 25.33
CA ALA A 506 -17.78 12.43 24.12
C ALA A 506 -18.47 13.05 22.90
N ALA A 507 -19.80 12.93 22.78
CA ALA A 507 -20.56 13.61 21.74
C ALA A 507 -20.54 15.14 21.93
N SER A 508 -20.65 15.63 23.17
CA SER A 508 -20.52 17.06 23.45
C SER A 508 -19.14 17.62 23.09
N VAL A 509 -18.07 16.88 23.40
CA VAL A 509 -16.71 17.23 22.99
C VAL A 509 -16.55 17.21 21.47
N LEU A 510 -17.14 16.22 20.79
CA LEU A 510 -17.13 16.15 19.33
C LEU A 510 -17.80 17.37 18.68
N ASP A 511 -18.93 17.83 19.23
CA ASP A 511 -19.61 19.04 18.76
C ASP A 511 -18.74 20.29 18.97
N ALA A 512 -17.99 20.36 20.08
CA ALA A 512 -17.01 21.41 20.29
C ALA A 512 -15.87 21.38 19.26
N TYR A 513 -15.37 20.19 18.89
CA TYR A 513 -14.40 20.04 17.79
C TYR A 513 -14.97 20.50 16.46
N ASN A 514 -16.18 20.06 16.11
CA ASN A 514 -16.83 20.44 14.85
C ASN A 514 -17.04 21.95 14.73
N THR A 515 -17.28 22.62 15.85
CA THR A 515 -17.43 24.09 15.91
C THR A 515 -16.11 24.81 15.62
N ILE A 516 -14.97 24.23 16.03
CA ILE A 516 -13.66 24.88 15.93
C ILE A 516 -12.94 24.52 14.62
N ASP A 517 -12.90 23.23 14.31
CA ASP A 517 -12.10 22.67 13.21
C ASP A 517 -12.95 22.30 11.96
N GLY A 518 -14.29 22.41 12.06
CA GLY A 518 -15.23 21.95 11.04
C GLY A 518 -15.60 20.47 11.19
N ALA A 519 -16.79 20.10 10.70
CA ALA A 519 -17.32 18.73 10.77
C ALA A 519 -16.58 17.72 9.89
N ASP A 520 -15.75 18.21 8.96
CA ASP A 520 -14.98 17.39 8.02
C ASP A 520 -13.65 16.90 8.62
N LYS A 521 -13.22 17.47 9.76
CA LYS A 521 -12.01 17.02 10.43
C LYS A 521 -12.27 15.66 11.10
N PRO A 522 -11.43 14.65 10.86
CA PRO A 522 -11.66 13.30 11.38
C PRO A 522 -11.48 13.26 12.88
N CYS A 523 -12.28 12.42 13.55
CA CYS A 523 -12.18 12.21 14.99
C CYS A 523 -12.05 10.72 15.33
N MET A 524 -11.01 10.38 16.08
CA MET A 524 -10.83 9.06 16.67
C MET A 524 -11.39 9.07 18.09
N ILE A 525 -12.27 8.13 18.43
CA ILE A 525 -12.69 7.90 19.81
C ILE A 525 -12.12 6.56 20.26
N VAL A 526 -11.51 6.49 21.44
CA VAL A 526 -10.99 5.26 22.03
C VAL A 526 -11.63 5.06 23.40
N LEU A 527 -12.46 4.01 23.56
CA LEU A 527 -12.98 3.58 24.86
C LEU A 527 -12.07 2.50 25.44
N LEU A 528 -11.48 2.73 26.61
CA LEU A 528 -10.76 1.71 27.37
C LEU A 528 -11.59 1.33 28.59
N THR A 529 -11.92 0.04 28.69
CA THR A 529 -12.80 -0.50 29.74
C THR A 529 -12.39 -1.89 30.15
N ASP A 530 -12.72 -2.28 31.39
CA ASP A 530 -12.62 -3.67 31.86
C ASP A 530 -13.94 -4.34 32.18
N GLY A 531 -15.01 -3.54 32.20
CA GLY A 531 -16.34 -3.96 32.63
C GLY A 531 -17.38 -3.96 31.51
N ASN A 532 -18.57 -4.43 31.88
CA ASN A 532 -19.79 -4.30 31.09
C ASN A 532 -20.51 -3.00 31.45
N PRO A 533 -21.26 -2.39 30.51
CA PRO A 533 -22.10 -1.24 30.81
C PRO A 533 -23.07 -1.58 31.95
N THR A 534 -23.09 -0.77 33.01
CA THR A 534 -24.02 -0.92 34.13
C THR A 534 -25.31 -0.12 33.95
N ASP A 535 -25.35 0.73 32.93
CA ASP A 535 -26.42 1.66 32.58
C ASP A 535 -27.41 1.09 31.56
N GLY A 536 -27.47 -0.24 31.43
CA GLY A 536 -28.38 -0.96 30.55
C GLY A 536 -28.01 -0.81 29.08
N ASN A 537 -29.00 -0.46 28.25
CA ASN A 537 -28.81 -0.34 26.79
C ASN A 537 -28.34 1.06 26.35
N LYS A 538 -28.23 2.02 27.28
CA LYS A 538 -27.88 3.42 26.97
C LYS A 538 -26.58 3.55 26.20
N PHE A 539 -25.56 2.75 26.54
CA PHE A 539 -24.32 2.69 25.78
C PHE A 539 -24.55 2.46 24.28
N ILE A 540 -25.31 1.43 23.91
CA ILE A 540 -25.58 1.09 22.52
C ILE A 540 -26.48 2.13 21.85
N GLU A 541 -27.50 2.60 22.57
CA GLU A 541 -28.43 3.62 22.09
C GLU A 541 -27.69 4.92 21.74
N ASN A 542 -26.81 5.38 22.62
CA ASN A 542 -26.02 6.59 22.43
C ASN A 542 -24.97 6.42 21.33
N VAL A 543 -24.30 5.26 21.22
CA VAL A 543 -23.40 5.00 20.09
C VAL A 543 -24.15 5.03 18.76
N ASN A 544 -25.33 4.42 18.67
CA ASN A 544 -26.13 4.44 17.44
C ASN A 544 -26.65 5.85 17.11
N LYS A 545 -26.92 6.67 18.13
CA LYS A 545 -27.45 8.02 17.98
C LYS A 545 -26.37 9.02 17.57
N PHE A 546 -25.20 8.99 18.21
CA PHE A 546 -24.19 10.04 18.08
C PHE A 546 -23.01 9.63 17.19
N PHE A 547 -22.54 8.39 17.27
CA PHE A 547 -21.29 7.97 16.62
C PHE A 547 -21.53 7.26 15.29
N ALA A 548 -22.44 6.29 15.24
CA ALA A 548 -22.69 5.49 14.04
C ALA A 548 -23.12 6.28 12.78
N PRO A 549 -23.87 7.40 12.90
CA PRO A 549 -24.25 8.22 11.76
C PRO A 549 -23.10 9.09 11.23
N ASN A 550 -22.04 9.34 12.02
CA ASN A 550 -20.97 10.25 11.64
C ASN A 550 -19.91 9.53 10.78
N PRO A 551 -19.75 9.89 9.48
CA PRO A 551 -18.78 9.25 8.60
C PRO A 551 -17.32 9.60 8.92
N ASN A 552 -17.07 10.74 9.57
CA ASN A 552 -15.73 11.23 9.89
C ASN A 552 -15.22 10.75 11.26
N LEU A 553 -15.99 9.86 11.91
CA LEU A 553 -15.68 9.31 13.22
C LEU A 553 -15.28 7.84 13.12
N VAL A 554 -14.25 7.47 13.90
CA VAL A 554 -13.83 6.09 14.10
C VAL A 554 -13.83 5.77 15.59
N PHE A 555 -14.62 4.76 16.00
CA PHE A 555 -14.73 4.38 17.41
C PHE A 555 -14.03 3.03 17.69
N TYR A 556 -12.95 3.10 18.45
CA TYR A 556 -12.19 1.97 18.93
C TYR A 556 -12.58 1.60 20.36
N ILE A 557 -12.56 0.31 20.66
CA ILE A 557 -12.76 -0.17 22.02
C ILE A 557 -11.59 -1.06 22.40
N VAL A 558 -10.98 -0.77 23.54
CA VAL A 558 -9.89 -1.54 24.14
C VAL A 558 -10.41 -2.19 25.42
N GLY A 559 -10.49 -3.52 25.39
CA GLY A 559 -10.92 -4.31 26.52
C GLY A 559 -9.73 -4.81 27.31
N ILE A 560 -9.59 -4.40 28.56
CA ILE A 560 -8.60 -4.99 29.47
C ILE A 560 -9.33 -5.87 30.48
N GLY A 561 -8.87 -7.08 30.76
CA GLY A 561 -9.64 -8.02 31.59
C GLY A 561 -10.81 -8.67 30.83
N ASN A 562 -12.04 -8.56 31.36
CA ASN A 562 -13.17 -9.40 30.92
C ASN A 562 -14.46 -8.62 30.55
N PRO A 563 -14.39 -7.62 29.65
CA PRO A 563 -15.62 -7.03 29.12
C PRO A 563 -16.36 -8.03 28.21
N ASN A 564 -17.61 -7.71 27.85
CA ASN A 564 -18.36 -8.47 26.86
C ASN A 564 -17.77 -8.26 25.45
N ASP A 565 -16.85 -9.15 25.06
CA ASP A 565 -16.09 -9.10 23.81
C ASP A 565 -17.02 -8.97 22.58
N ASP A 566 -18.15 -9.68 22.55
CA ASP A 566 -19.10 -9.65 21.43
C ASP A 566 -19.78 -8.28 21.30
N LEU A 567 -20.23 -7.72 22.42
CA LEU A 567 -20.85 -6.39 22.47
C LEU A 567 -19.85 -5.33 22.01
N MET A 568 -18.61 -5.37 22.53
CA MET A 568 -17.58 -4.38 22.21
C MET A 568 -17.19 -4.46 20.73
N ASN A 569 -16.96 -5.67 20.21
CA ASN A 569 -16.63 -5.88 18.81
C ASN A 569 -17.76 -5.42 17.86
N GLN A 570 -19.02 -5.73 18.18
CA GLN A 570 -20.15 -5.26 17.38
C GLN A 570 -20.28 -3.73 17.40
N THR A 571 -20.05 -3.11 18.55
CA THR A 571 -20.17 -1.67 18.72
C THR A 571 -19.07 -0.91 17.97
N ALA A 572 -17.81 -1.31 18.13
CA ALA A 572 -16.68 -0.70 17.42
C ALA A 572 -16.81 -0.81 15.88
N ARG A 573 -17.22 -1.99 15.38
CA ARG A 573 -17.39 -2.24 13.94
C ARG A 573 -18.46 -1.35 13.29
N LYS A 574 -19.53 -0.99 14.01
CA LYS A 574 -20.57 -0.08 13.51
C LYS A 574 -20.03 1.30 13.17
N CYS A 575 -18.98 1.73 13.87
CA CYS A 575 -18.34 3.02 13.72
C CYS A 575 -17.01 2.93 12.93
N GLY A 576 -16.75 1.81 12.25
CA GLY A 576 -15.55 1.61 11.44
C GLY A 576 -14.24 1.47 12.22
N GLY A 577 -14.30 1.27 13.54
CA GLY A 577 -13.14 0.95 14.36
C GLY A 577 -12.97 -0.55 14.60
N GLU A 578 -12.20 -0.90 15.61
CA GLU A 578 -12.00 -2.29 16.04
C GLU A 578 -12.09 -2.43 17.56
N TYR A 579 -12.45 -3.65 17.97
CA TYR A 579 -12.24 -4.10 19.34
C TYR A 579 -10.86 -4.75 19.45
N PHE A 580 -10.07 -4.32 20.42
CA PHE A 580 -8.74 -4.85 20.71
C PHE A 580 -8.67 -5.27 22.18
N LYS A 581 -8.09 -6.45 22.44
CA LYS A 581 -7.93 -7.03 23.77
C LYS A 581 -6.46 -7.39 23.96
N PRO A 582 -5.65 -6.51 24.57
CA PRO A 582 -4.24 -6.80 24.78
C PRO A 582 -4.05 -7.91 25.81
N GLU A 583 -3.04 -8.76 25.58
CA GLU A 583 -2.63 -9.79 26.56
C GLU A 583 -1.83 -9.19 27.71
N ASP A 584 -1.04 -8.15 27.42
CA ASP A 584 -0.16 -7.49 28.38
C ASP A 584 -0.06 -5.97 28.15
N MET A 585 0.64 -5.29 29.06
CA MET A 585 0.85 -3.85 28.96
C MET A 585 1.66 -3.44 27.71
N GLY A 586 2.60 -4.26 27.27
CA GLY A 586 3.40 -3.99 26.08
C GLY A 586 2.52 -3.88 24.84
N GLU A 587 1.63 -4.86 24.65
CA GLU A 587 0.66 -4.85 23.55
C GLU A 587 -0.28 -3.64 23.60
N LEU A 588 -0.77 -3.29 24.80
CA LEU A 588 -1.60 -2.10 25.01
C LEU A 588 -0.87 -0.83 24.55
N LEU A 589 0.38 -0.64 25.00
CA LEU A 589 1.16 0.57 24.70
C LEU A 589 1.56 0.64 23.23
N VAL A 590 1.92 -0.49 22.61
CA VAL A 590 2.20 -0.57 21.16
C VAL A 590 0.96 -0.17 20.36
N TRP A 591 -0.22 -0.66 20.76
CA TRP A 591 -1.47 -0.30 20.10
C TRP A 591 -1.76 1.20 20.22
N TYR A 592 -1.66 1.77 21.42
CA TYR A 592 -1.89 3.21 21.64
C TYR A 592 -0.88 4.09 20.90
N SER A 593 0.42 3.76 20.90
CA SER A 593 1.44 4.49 20.15
C SER A 593 1.17 4.46 18.65
N LYS A 594 0.79 3.28 18.10
CA LYS A 594 0.40 3.16 16.70
C LYS A 594 -0.84 4.02 16.39
N ARG A 595 -1.88 3.97 17.22
CA ARG A 595 -3.14 4.71 17.01
C ARG A 595 -3.03 6.22 17.22
N ALA A 596 -2.07 6.69 18.02
CA ALA A 596 -1.77 8.11 18.11
C ALA A 596 -1.23 8.68 16.78
N ARG A 597 -0.56 7.83 15.98
CA ARG A 597 0.07 8.21 14.71
C ARG A 597 -0.79 7.89 13.49
N ASP A 598 -1.45 6.73 13.51
CA ASP A 598 -2.15 6.16 12.36
C ASP A 598 -3.66 6.03 12.64
N LEU A 599 -4.46 6.66 11.77
CA LEU A 599 -5.90 6.43 11.70
C LEU A 599 -6.17 5.35 10.64
N VAL A 600 -6.73 4.22 11.04
CA VAL A 600 -7.19 3.15 10.11
C VAL A 600 -8.72 3.10 10.18
N VAL A 601 -9.36 2.72 9.09
CA VAL A 601 -10.81 2.56 9.06
C VAL A 601 -11.14 1.16 8.59
N LYS A 602 -11.84 0.39 9.43
CA LYS A 602 -12.44 -0.88 9.02
C LYS A 602 -13.74 -0.57 8.28
N LEU A 603 -13.94 -1.21 7.14
CA LEU A 603 -15.21 -1.10 6.44
C LEU A 603 -16.32 -1.66 7.32
N LYS A 604 -17.48 -0.97 7.34
CA LYS A 604 -18.66 -1.47 8.05
C LYS A 604 -18.95 -2.85 7.47
N GLY A 605 -18.84 -3.88 8.29
CA GLY A 605 -19.15 -5.23 7.85
C GLY A 605 -20.61 -5.23 7.38
N GLY A 606 -20.84 -5.34 6.08
CA GLY A 606 -22.16 -5.55 5.53
C GLY A 606 -22.75 -6.77 6.22
N ARG A 607 -23.76 -6.56 7.05
CA ARG A 607 -24.59 -7.67 7.51
C ARG A 607 -25.37 -8.12 6.27
N ARG A 608 -25.23 -9.40 5.95
CA ARG A 608 -26.31 -10.15 5.29
C ARG A 608 -27.56 -10.11 6.17
#